data_AF-A0A3D0IBI8-F1
#
_entry.id   AF-A0A3D0IBI8-F1
#
_cell.length_a   1.000
_cell.length_b   1.000
_cell.length_c   1.000
_cell.angle_alpha   90.00
_cell.angle_beta   90.00
_cell.angle_gamma   90.00
#
_symmetry.space_group_name_H-M   'P 1'
#
loop_
_entity.id
_entity.type
_entity.pdbx_description
1 polymer ?
#
loop_
_entity_poly.entity_id
_entity_poly.type
_entity_poly.pdbx_seq_one_letter_code
_entity_poly.pdbx_strand_id
1 'polypeptide(L)'
;MSAARAKGDGDDVSAVRPGFDPDLAGKRAECDGGSAIPGTRYAGREEFTGTLTGHYVDHGDPPWRWYLMRELEHKPPGYPAEAVWCEAQSLFVVDPPAKG
;
A
#
# COMPACT_ATOMS: atom_id res chain seq x y z
N MET A 1 -23.10 42.47 7.31
CA MET A 1 -22.35 42.82 6.09
C MET A 1 -21.00 42.13 6.15
N SER A 2 -20.70 41.35 5.10
CA SER A 2 -19.39 40.87 4.59
C SER A 2 -18.40 40.22 5.57
N ALA A 3 -18.16 38.92 5.54
CA ALA A 3 -17.53 38.09 4.49
C ALA A 3 -16.04 38.38 4.28
N ALA A 4 -15.21 37.41 4.65
CA ALA A 4 -13.93 37.15 3.99
C ALA A 4 -13.86 35.65 3.69
N ARG A 5 -14.22 35.31 2.45
CA ARG A 5 -13.79 34.06 1.80
C ARG A 5 -12.29 34.17 1.56
N ALA A 6 -11.51 33.23 2.06
CA ALA A 6 -10.20 32.94 1.49
C ALA A 6 -10.40 31.98 0.31
N LYS A 7 -9.81 32.39 -0.80
CA LYS A 7 -9.83 31.82 -2.14
C LYS A 7 -8.86 30.64 -2.19
N GLY A 8 -9.34 29.46 -2.58
CA GLY A 8 -8.50 28.27 -2.76
C GLY A 8 -7.83 28.26 -4.12
N ASP A 9 -6.68 27.60 -4.25
CA ASP A 9 -6.06 27.19 -5.52
C ASP A 9 -4.88 26.22 -5.23
N GLY A 10 -5.01 24.95 -5.65
CA GLY A 10 -3.90 23.98 -5.69
C GLY A 10 -4.31 22.55 -5.33
N ASP A 11 -4.87 21.80 -6.28
CA ASP A 11 -4.96 20.34 -6.24
C ASP A 11 -3.55 19.74 -6.05
N ASP A 12 -3.20 19.36 -4.82
CA ASP A 12 -1.97 18.62 -4.54
C ASP A 12 -2.18 17.15 -4.93
N VAL A 13 -1.94 16.86 -6.22
CA VAL A 13 -1.98 15.52 -6.82
C VAL A 13 -0.87 14.58 -6.29
N SER A 14 -0.19 14.95 -5.21
CA SER A 14 1.01 14.28 -4.67
C SER A 14 0.89 13.87 -3.20
N ALA A 15 -0.20 14.22 -2.50
CA ALA A 15 -0.34 13.93 -1.09
C ALA A 15 -0.52 12.42 -0.83
N VAL A 16 0.53 11.78 -0.31
CA VAL A 16 0.46 10.43 0.25
C VAL A 16 -0.36 10.47 1.54
N ARG A 17 -1.45 9.72 1.60
CA ARG A 17 -2.33 9.66 2.78
C ARG A 17 -2.13 8.33 3.50
N PRO A 18 -1.39 8.29 4.62
CA PRO A 18 -1.20 7.07 5.38
C PRO A 18 -2.45 6.70 6.19
N GLY A 19 -2.61 5.41 6.48
CA GLY A 19 -3.64 4.91 7.38
C GLY A 19 -3.33 3.51 7.91
N PHE A 20 -4.29 2.96 8.65
CA PHE A 20 -4.20 1.62 9.24
C PHE A 20 -5.53 0.87 9.09
N ASP A 21 -5.45 -0.39 8.67
CA ASP A 21 -6.56 -1.32 8.56
C ASP A 21 -6.37 -2.47 9.57
N PRO A 22 -7.10 -2.45 10.70
CA PRO A 22 -6.97 -3.49 11.73
C PRO A 22 -7.44 -4.86 11.24
N ASP A 23 -8.32 -4.93 10.24
CA ASP A 23 -8.81 -6.19 9.71
C ASP A 23 -7.77 -6.89 8.85
N LEU A 24 -6.71 -6.21 8.42
CA LEU A 24 -5.60 -6.78 7.66
C LEU A 24 -4.33 -6.97 8.50
N ALA A 25 -4.27 -6.42 9.71
CA ALA A 25 -3.09 -6.55 10.56
C ALA A 25 -2.88 -8.01 11.00
N GLY A 26 -1.65 -8.51 10.80
CA GLY A 26 -1.22 -9.86 11.17
C GLY A 26 -1.70 -10.96 10.22
N LYS A 27 -2.42 -10.64 9.16
CA LYS A 27 -2.87 -11.63 8.18
C LYS A 27 -1.75 -11.99 7.20
N ARG A 28 -1.60 -13.28 6.93
CA ARG A 28 -0.78 -13.73 5.81
C ARG A 28 -1.49 -13.41 4.50
N ALA A 29 -0.73 -12.90 3.53
CA ALA A 29 -1.25 -12.58 2.20
C ALA A 29 -0.22 -12.87 1.11
N GLU A 30 -0.73 -13.04 -0.09
CA GLU A 30 0.00 -12.96 -1.35
C GLU A 30 -0.30 -11.63 -2.02
N CYS A 31 0.69 -11.03 -2.68
CA CYS A 31 0.46 -9.80 -3.43
C CYS A 31 1.39 -9.64 -4.63
N ASP A 32 0.91 -8.88 -5.62
CA ASP A 32 1.83 -8.15 -6.49
C ASP A 32 2.35 -6.94 -5.72
N GLY A 33 3.64 -6.97 -5.43
CA GLY A 33 4.35 -5.89 -4.77
C GLY A 33 5.49 -5.38 -5.63
N GLY A 34 6.06 -4.25 -5.21
CA GLY A 34 7.28 -3.77 -5.81
C GLY A 34 7.64 -2.38 -5.33
N SER A 35 8.91 -2.02 -5.51
CA SER A 35 9.33 -0.64 -5.37
C SER A 35 8.91 0.17 -6.60
N ALA A 36 8.73 1.47 -6.41
CA ALA A 36 8.70 2.41 -7.52
C ALA A 36 9.93 2.17 -8.41
N ILE A 37 9.73 2.03 -9.72
CA ILE A 37 10.83 1.89 -10.68
C ILE A 37 11.46 3.28 -10.84
N PRO A 38 12.75 3.46 -10.49
CA PRO A 38 13.39 4.77 -10.52
C PRO A 38 13.26 5.46 -11.88
N GLY A 39 12.90 6.74 -11.88
CA GLY A 39 12.71 7.53 -13.10
C GLY A 39 11.40 7.27 -13.84
N THR A 40 10.47 6.47 -13.28
CA THR A 40 9.16 6.23 -13.88
C THR A 40 8.03 6.45 -12.87
N ARG A 41 6.80 6.51 -13.37
CA ARG A 41 5.57 6.52 -12.55
C ARG A 41 5.05 5.12 -12.19
N TYR A 42 5.78 4.07 -12.58
CA TYR A 42 5.34 2.69 -12.45
C TYR A 42 6.00 2.02 -11.25
N ALA A 43 5.31 1.06 -10.64
CA ALA A 43 5.87 0.14 -9.68
C ALA A 43 6.26 -1.16 -10.40
N GLY A 44 7.31 -1.82 -9.94
CA GLY A 44 7.57 -3.21 -10.33
C GLY A 44 6.39 -4.08 -9.90
N ARG A 45 6.04 -5.08 -10.72
CA ARG A 45 5.10 -6.14 -10.34
C ARG A 45 5.90 -7.41 -10.19
N GLU A 46 6.17 -7.78 -8.96
CA GLU A 46 6.74 -9.07 -8.61
C GLU A 46 5.88 -9.70 -7.52
N GLU A 47 5.89 -11.03 -7.43
CA GLU A 47 5.05 -11.77 -6.49
C GLU A 47 5.73 -11.86 -5.12
N PHE A 48 4.97 -11.54 -4.07
CA PHE A 48 5.40 -11.63 -2.67
C PHE A 48 4.40 -12.41 -1.83
N THR A 49 4.91 -13.07 -0.79
CA THR A 49 4.10 -13.65 0.29
C THR A 49 4.69 -13.26 1.63
N GLY A 50 3.86 -12.89 2.59
CA GLY A 50 4.30 -12.51 3.93
C GLY A 50 3.14 -12.05 4.81
N THR A 51 3.46 -11.33 5.88
CA THR A 51 2.51 -10.85 6.89
C THR A 51 2.17 -9.38 6.66
N LEU A 52 0.88 -9.07 6.54
CA LEU A 52 0.40 -7.69 6.46
C LEU A 52 0.51 -7.00 7.81
N THR A 53 1.01 -5.77 7.80
CA THR A 53 1.16 -4.97 9.03
C THR A 53 -0.10 -4.19 9.41
N GLY A 54 -1.10 -4.13 8.52
CA GLY A 54 -2.26 -3.24 8.61
C GLY A 54 -1.99 -1.81 8.10
N HIS A 55 -0.73 -1.36 8.01
CA HIS A 55 -0.43 -0.03 7.48
C HIS A 55 -0.71 0.06 5.97
N TYR A 56 -1.30 1.17 5.54
CA TYR A 56 -1.48 1.49 4.13
C TYR A 56 -1.11 2.93 3.79
N VAL A 57 -0.89 3.19 2.51
CA VAL A 57 -0.80 4.54 1.92
C VAL A 57 -1.72 4.64 0.71
N ASP A 58 -2.44 5.76 0.60
CA ASP A 58 -3.21 6.11 -0.59
C ASP A 58 -2.48 7.19 -1.38
N HIS A 59 -2.31 6.98 -2.69
CA HIS A 59 -1.74 7.95 -3.63
C HIS A 59 -2.80 8.48 -4.60
N GLY A 60 -2.67 9.75 -5.00
CA GLY A 60 -3.48 10.35 -6.07
C GLY A 60 -4.97 10.54 -5.74
N ASP A 61 -5.73 10.88 -6.76
CA ASP A 61 -7.21 10.98 -6.76
C ASP A 61 -7.73 10.48 -8.13
N PRO A 62 -8.46 9.36 -8.21
CA PRO A 62 -8.94 8.52 -7.11
C PRO A 62 -7.81 7.81 -6.35
N PRO A 63 -8.04 7.42 -5.07
CA PRO A 63 -7.01 6.84 -4.21
C PRO A 63 -6.53 5.49 -4.73
N TRP A 64 -5.22 5.39 -4.98
CA TRP A 64 -4.52 4.14 -5.25
C TRP A 64 -3.85 3.63 -3.97
N ARG A 65 -4.43 2.59 -3.37
CA ARG A 65 -4.03 2.07 -2.06
C ARG A 65 -2.94 1.01 -2.15
N TRP A 66 -1.97 1.11 -1.24
CA TRP A 66 -0.90 0.16 -1.06
C TRP A 66 -0.77 -0.26 0.42
N TYR A 67 -0.71 -1.58 0.69
CA TYR A 67 -0.54 -2.13 2.03
C TYR A 67 0.91 -2.55 2.29
N LEU A 68 1.41 -2.32 3.49
CA LEU A 68 2.76 -2.74 3.87
C LEU A 68 2.77 -4.19 4.35
N MET A 69 3.51 -5.03 3.62
CA MET A 69 3.80 -6.41 3.98
C MET A 69 5.24 -6.53 4.52
N ARG A 70 5.42 -7.34 5.55
CA ARG A 70 6.71 -7.67 6.19
C ARG A 70 6.82 -9.18 6.34
N GLU A 71 7.91 -9.64 6.97
CA GLU A 71 8.13 -11.07 7.22
C GLU A 71 8.00 -11.86 5.91
N LEU A 72 8.71 -11.39 4.88
CA LEU A 72 8.58 -11.90 3.53
C LEU A 72 9.05 -13.37 3.47
N GLU A 73 8.11 -14.28 3.29
CA GLU A 73 8.35 -15.71 3.14
C GLU A 73 8.70 -16.07 1.69
N HIS A 74 8.05 -15.39 0.74
CA HIS A 74 8.36 -15.48 -0.68
C HIS A 74 8.67 -14.08 -1.21
N LYS A 75 9.83 -13.93 -1.86
CA LYS A 75 10.26 -12.70 -2.51
C LYS A 75 11.22 -12.99 -3.68
N PRO A 76 11.32 -12.08 -4.65
CA PRO A 76 12.24 -12.23 -5.78
C PRO A 76 13.69 -12.40 -5.33
N PRO A 77 14.50 -13.22 -6.04
CA PRO A 77 15.92 -13.35 -5.77
C PRO A 77 16.63 -12.00 -5.80
N GLY A 78 17.40 -11.70 -4.75
CA GLY A 78 18.14 -10.43 -4.66
C GLY A 78 17.31 -9.24 -4.18
N TYR A 79 16.03 -9.41 -3.84
CA TYR A 79 15.22 -8.34 -3.25
C TYR A 79 15.80 -7.91 -1.89
N PRO A 80 16.32 -6.67 -1.77
CA PRO A 80 17.18 -6.28 -0.65
C PRO A 80 16.41 -5.87 0.60
N ALA A 81 15.12 -5.52 0.46
CA ALA A 81 14.31 -5.04 1.56
C ALA A 81 13.65 -6.19 2.34
N GLU A 82 13.31 -5.89 3.59
CA GLU A 82 12.59 -6.79 4.51
C GLU A 82 11.07 -6.58 4.46
N ALA A 83 10.62 -5.59 3.69
CA ALA A 83 9.23 -5.20 3.54
C ALA A 83 8.95 -4.75 2.12
N VAL A 84 7.70 -4.88 1.68
CA VAL A 84 7.23 -4.47 0.37
C VAL A 84 5.87 -3.78 0.49
N TRP A 85 5.62 -2.81 -0.39
CA TRP A 85 4.29 -2.26 -0.58
C TRP A 85 3.54 -3.09 -1.62
N CYS A 86 2.38 -3.61 -1.21
CA CYS A 86 1.48 -4.44 -1.99
C CYS A 86 0.32 -3.61 -2.52
N GLU A 87 0.03 -3.70 -3.82
CA GLU A 87 -1.13 -3.02 -4.39
C GLU A 87 -2.43 -3.65 -3.87
N ALA A 88 -3.38 -2.84 -3.41
CA ALA A 88 -4.64 -3.34 -2.85
C ALA A 88 -5.46 -4.19 -3.83
N GLN A 89 -5.39 -3.92 -5.13
CA GLN A 89 -6.12 -4.67 -6.15
C GLN A 89 -5.52 -6.05 -6.47
N SER A 90 -4.26 -6.27 -6.08
CA SER A 90 -3.54 -7.54 -6.27
C SER A 90 -3.23 -8.22 -4.94
N LEU A 91 -3.93 -7.87 -3.86
CA LEU A 91 -3.70 -8.44 -2.52
C LEU A 91 -4.73 -9.52 -2.20
N PHE A 92 -4.24 -10.71 -1.83
CA PHE A 92 -5.06 -11.87 -1.51
C PHE A 92 -4.67 -12.42 -0.13
N VAL A 93 -5.57 -12.34 0.84
CA VAL A 93 -5.38 -12.96 2.16
C VAL A 93 -5.46 -14.48 2.01
N VAL A 94 -4.43 -15.19 2.46
CA VAL A 94 -4.32 -16.65 2.30
C VAL A 94 -4.77 -17.43 3.53
N ASP A 95 -4.85 -16.79 4.70
CA ASP A 95 -5.33 -17.47 5.91
C ASP A 95 -6.86 -17.52 5.96
N PRO A 96 -7.46 -18.68 6.32
CA PRO A 96 -8.88 -18.74 6.64
C PRO A 96 -9.16 -17.87 7.88
N PRO A 97 -10.35 -17.24 7.99
CA PRO A 97 -10.71 -16.45 9.16
C PRO A 97 -10.45 -17.26 10.42
N ALA A 98 -9.75 -16.66 11.38
CA ALA A 98 -9.47 -17.28 12.67
C ALA A 98 -10.79 -17.84 13.22
N LYS A 99 -10.82 -19.16 13.45
CA LYS A 99 -11.95 -19.79 14.12
C LYS A 99 -12.00 -19.22 15.54
N GLY A 100 -12.92 -18.28 15.76
CA GLY A 100 -13.37 -17.91 17.10
C GLY A 100 -14.12 -19.05 17.75
#